data_AF-A0A9N9MD19-F1
#
_entry.id   AF-A0A9N9MD19-F1
#
_cell.length_a   1.000
_cell.length_b   1.000
_cell.length_c   1.000
_cell.angle_alpha   90.00
_cell.angle_beta   90.00
_cell.angle_gamma   90.00
#
_symmetry.space_group_name_H-M   'P 1'
#
loop_
_entity.id
_entity.type
_entity.pdbx_description
1 polymer ?
#
loop_
_entity_poly.entity_id
_entity_poly.type
_entity_poly.pdbx_seq_one_letter_code
_entity_poly.pdbx_strand_id
1 'polypeptide(L)'
;MTTNANEQKAQQLIAEAEKKLGPRGFFGSLFGGSSRVDDAVECYQRAANLFKMAKNWPSAGSAFCEAANLHLRSGARHEAATNYIDAANCYKKSDTNDAVACFLKAIEMYTDLGRFSIAAKHHQSIAEMYENDAVDLNRAVQHYEQAADYFRGEESNSAANKCLLKVAQFAAQLEQYEKAIQIYEEVATTSLENSLLKYSAKEYFFRAALCQLCVDTLNAQHALNRYLQKYPAFQDSREYKLVKTLIEHIEEQNIDGFTDTVRDYDNISRLDQWYTTMLLRVKKQLNENPDLQAVHCFLKAIEIYTDMGKFTMAAKHHQTIAELYEAESVDLEKAVEHYEQAADYFRGEENNASANKCLLKMAQYCAQLENYEKAIQIYDIVATTSLENSLLKYSAKEYMFRAALCHLCVDVLNAQHALERYLQQYPAFQDSREYKLINTLIEHIEEQNVDGFTDTVKDYDEISRLDQWFTTILLRIKKQLNDNPDLR
;
A
#
# COMPACT_ATOMS: atom_id res chain seq x y z
N MET A 1 13.46 46.46 -27.97
CA MET A 1 14.81 46.85 -28.47
C MET A 1 15.85 46.95 -27.35
N THR A 2 15.49 47.27 -26.11
CA THR A 2 16.43 47.36 -24.98
C THR A 2 16.90 46.00 -24.44
N THR A 3 16.09 44.93 -24.56
CA THR A 3 16.46 43.57 -24.14
C THR A 3 17.64 43.01 -24.95
N ASN A 4 17.55 43.08 -26.28
CA ASN A 4 18.63 42.59 -27.18
C ASN A 4 19.94 43.37 -27.00
N ALA A 5 19.87 44.67 -26.72
CA ALA A 5 21.07 45.48 -26.48
C ALA A 5 21.79 45.07 -25.18
N ASN A 6 21.04 44.67 -24.15
CA ASN A 6 21.62 44.20 -22.89
C ASN A 6 22.20 42.78 -23.04
N GLU A 7 21.54 41.90 -23.80
CA GLU A 7 22.08 40.56 -24.09
C GLU A 7 23.38 40.62 -24.90
N GLN A 8 23.45 41.48 -25.92
CA GLN A 8 24.67 41.65 -26.71
C GLN A 8 25.82 42.21 -25.87
N LYS A 9 25.55 43.18 -24.99
CA LYS A 9 26.55 43.69 -24.04
C LYS A 9 27.00 42.61 -23.06
N ALA A 10 26.09 41.77 -22.58
CA ALA A 10 26.42 40.66 -21.69
C ALA A 10 27.30 39.61 -22.38
N GLN A 11 27.01 39.26 -23.64
CA GLN A 11 27.85 38.37 -24.45
C GLN A 11 29.25 38.94 -24.71
N GLN A 12 29.35 40.26 -24.94
CA GLN A 12 30.65 40.94 -25.08
C GLN A 12 31.47 40.84 -23.79
N LEU A 13 30.84 41.06 -22.63
CA LEU A 13 31.49 40.93 -21.33
C LEU A 13 31.94 39.50 -21.01
N ILE A 14 31.18 38.49 -21.43
CA ILE A 14 31.60 37.08 -21.35
C ILE A 14 32.84 36.85 -22.22
N ALA A 15 32.82 37.31 -23.47
CA ALA A 15 33.96 37.14 -24.38
C ALA A 15 35.22 37.89 -23.89
N GLU A 16 35.05 39.04 -23.23
CA GLU A 16 36.13 39.76 -22.55
C GLU A 16 36.68 38.97 -21.35
N ALA A 17 35.81 38.35 -20.56
CA ALA A 17 36.22 37.50 -19.44
C ALA A 17 37.01 36.26 -19.92
N GLU A 18 36.55 35.59 -20.98
CA GLU A 18 37.24 34.44 -21.59
C GLU A 18 38.63 34.82 -22.12
N LYS A 19 38.74 35.99 -22.77
CA LYS A 19 40.04 36.51 -23.23
C LYS A 19 41.01 36.79 -22.08
N LYS A 20 40.50 37.28 -20.94
CA LYS A 20 41.32 37.50 -19.73
C LYS A 20 41.80 36.20 -19.10
N LEU A 21 41.04 35.10 -19.28
CA LEU A 21 41.37 33.75 -18.82
C LEU A 21 42.26 32.95 -19.80
N GLY A 22 42.51 33.48 -20.99
CA GLY A 22 43.28 32.82 -22.05
C GLY A 22 44.74 32.47 -21.67
N PRO A 23 45.37 31.51 -22.37
CA PRO A 23 46.67 30.96 -22.00
C PRO A 23 47.82 31.98 -22.11
N ARG A 24 48.77 31.86 -21.16
CA ARG A 24 49.99 32.67 -20.99
C ARG A 24 50.67 33.04 -22.32
N GLY A 25 50.82 34.34 -22.57
CA GLY A 25 52.00 34.86 -23.25
C GLY A 25 53.22 34.79 -22.32
N PHE A 26 54.39 34.41 -22.87
CA PHE A 26 55.68 34.18 -22.20
C PHE A 26 56.15 35.28 -21.23
N PHE A 27 55.59 36.50 -21.30
CA PHE A 27 56.01 37.64 -20.50
C PHE A 27 55.24 37.86 -19.18
N GLY A 28 54.19 37.07 -18.88
CA GLY A 28 53.26 37.34 -17.78
C GLY A 28 53.42 36.48 -16.51
N SER A 29 54.46 35.65 -16.39
CA SER A 29 54.50 34.57 -15.39
C SER A 29 54.97 34.96 -13.98
N LEU A 30 55.33 36.22 -13.71
CA LEU A 30 56.03 36.58 -12.46
C LEU A 30 55.29 37.56 -11.53
N PHE A 31 54.17 38.19 -11.96
CA PHE A 31 53.45 39.15 -11.13
C PHE A 31 51.95 39.16 -11.49
N GLY A 32 51.05 38.73 -10.59
CA GLY A 32 49.61 39.03 -10.68
C GLY A 32 48.67 37.95 -11.26
N GLY A 33 48.77 36.70 -10.82
CA GLY A 33 47.83 35.63 -11.20
C GLY A 33 46.43 35.73 -10.58
N SER A 34 46.33 36.17 -9.31
CA SER A 34 45.05 36.29 -8.58
C SER A 34 44.16 37.39 -9.14
N SER A 35 44.72 38.59 -9.37
CA SER A 35 43.95 39.77 -9.79
C SER A 35 43.26 39.59 -11.14
N ARG A 36 43.82 38.77 -12.04
CA ARG A 36 43.21 38.49 -13.36
C ARG A 36 42.00 37.57 -13.26
N VAL A 37 42.02 36.63 -12.32
CA VAL A 37 40.87 35.74 -12.08
C VAL A 37 39.75 36.56 -11.45
N ASP A 38 40.07 37.43 -10.50
CA ASP A 38 39.09 38.29 -9.83
C ASP A 38 38.45 39.29 -10.82
N ASP A 39 39.25 39.91 -11.70
CA ASP A 39 38.74 40.78 -12.78
C ASP A 39 37.85 40.04 -13.78
N ALA A 40 38.14 38.76 -14.06
CA ALA A 40 37.33 37.93 -14.95
C ALA A 40 35.99 37.56 -14.29
N VAL A 41 36.01 37.24 -12.99
CA VAL A 41 34.79 36.97 -12.22
C VAL A 41 33.87 38.19 -12.19
N GLU A 42 34.41 39.38 -11.96
CA GLU A 42 33.62 40.61 -11.96
C GLU A 42 32.96 40.85 -13.34
N CYS A 43 33.67 40.57 -14.44
CA CYS A 43 33.11 40.61 -15.79
C CYS A 43 31.94 39.62 -15.96
N TYR A 44 32.07 38.38 -15.47
CA TYR A 44 30.99 37.38 -15.50
C TYR A 44 29.79 37.77 -14.63
N GLN A 45 29.99 38.28 -13.42
CA GLN A 45 28.91 38.76 -12.54
C GLN A 45 28.14 39.93 -13.17
N ARG A 46 28.87 40.89 -13.78
CA ARG A 46 28.25 42.01 -14.52
C ARG A 46 27.46 41.52 -15.73
N ALA A 47 28.01 40.57 -16.50
CA ALA A 47 27.29 39.95 -17.62
C ALA A 47 26.02 39.24 -17.15
N ALA A 48 26.10 38.47 -16.06
CA ALA A 48 24.96 37.75 -15.49
C ALA A 48 23.86 38.69 -15.00
N ASN A 49 24.22 39.82 -14.39
CA ASN A 49 23.26 40.88 -14.03
C ASN A 49 22.57 41.50 -15.25
N LEU A 50 23.28 41.71 -16.36
CA LEU A 50 22.67 42.17 -17.60
C LEU A 50 21.72 41.13 -18.21
N PHE A 51 22.06 39.83 -18.14
CA PHE A 51 21.15 38.76 -18.55
C PHE A 51 19.90 38.69 -17.66
N LYS A 52 20.02 38.93 -16.34
CA LYS A 52 18.86 39.09 -15.44
C LYS A 52 17.98 40.26 -15.86
N MET A 53 18.56 41.41 -16.23
CA MET A 53 17.79 42.56 -16.75
C MET A 53 17.11 42.25 -18.09
N ALA A 54 17.72 41.41 -18.92
CA ALA A 54 17.13 40.92 -20.17
C ALA A 54 16.08 39.81 -19.99
N LYS A 55 15.89 39.30 -18.76
CA LYS A 55 15.04 38.13 -18.40
C LYS A 55 15.50 36.81 -19.02
N ASN A 56 16.75 36.72 -19.47
CA ASN A 56 17.34 35.50 -19.97
C ASN A 56 18.00 34.74 -18.81
N TRP A 57 17.17 34.04 -18.04
CA TRP A 57 17.59 33.37 -16.81
C TRP A 57 18.55 32.19 -17.02
N PRO A 58 18.43 31.34 -18.07
CA PRO A 58 19.37 30.25 -18.29
C PRO A 58 20.80 30.74 -18.56
N SER A 59 20.93 31.77 -19.41
CA SER A 59 22.24 32.37 -19.72
C SER A 59 22.82 33.11 -18.51
N ALA A 60 21.98 33.74 -17.69
CA ALA A 60 22.41 34.35 -16.43
C ALA A 60 22.93 33.31 -15.44
N GLY A 61 22.23 32.18 -15.28
CA GLY A 61 22.64 31.07 -14.43
C GLY A 61 24.00 30.50 -14.84
N SER A 62 24.19 30.27 -16.15
CA SER A 62 25.45 29.79 -16.72
C SER A 62 26.61 30.74 -16.41
N ALA A 63 26.40 32.04 -16.59
CA ALA A 63 27.43 33.04 -16.32
C ALA A 63 27.82 33.11 -14.83
N PHE A 64 26.84 32.95 -13.92
CA PHE A 64 27.12 32.86 -12.48
C PHE A 64 27.82 31.55 -12.10
N CYS A 65 27.49 30.42 -12.73
CA CYS A 65 28.21 29.15 -12.51
C CYS A 65 29.67 29.24 -12.92
N GLU A 66 29.97 29.86 -14.06
CA GLU A 66 31.35 30.09 -14.49
C GLU A 66 32.10 31.04 -13.55
N ALA A 67 31.46 32.14 -13.11
CA ALA A 67 32.00 33.01 -12.07
C ALA A 67 32.32 32.24 -10.78
N ALA A 68 31.42 31.35 -10.35
CA ALA A 68 31.61 30.56 -9.14
C ALA A 68 32.75 29.54 -9.28
N ASN A 69 32.88 28.88 -10.44
CA ASN A 69 33.98 27.96 -10.74
C ASN A 69 35.35 28.65 -10.70
N LEU A 70 35.42 29.89 -11.16
CA LEU A 70 36.64 30.70 -11.12
C LEU A 70 37.01 31.09 -9.68
N HIS A 71 36.04 31.48 -8.85
CA HIS A 71 36.30 31.71 -7.42
C HIS A 71 36.75 30.45 -6.68
N LEU A 72 36.22 29.27 -7.03
CA LEU A 72 36.71 28.00 -6.49
C LEU A 72 38.18 27.76 -6.82
N ARG A 73 38.60 28.05 -8.05
CA ARG A 73 40.01 27.95 -8.46
C ARG A 73 40.89 28.98 -7.76
N SER A 74 40.34 30.15 -7.43
CA SER A 74 41.02 31.20 -6.66
C SER A 74 41.11 30.86 -5.15
N GLY A 75 40.37 29.86 -4.67
CA GLY A 75 40.31 29.46 -3.26
C GLY A 75 39.27 30.24 -2.43
N ALA A 76 38.52 31.16 -3.05
CA ALA A 76 37.47 31.95 -2.40
C ALA A 76 36.15 31.18 -2.29
N ARG A 77 36.10 30.17 -1.40
CA ARG A 77 34.93 29.27 -1.25
C ARG A 77 33.63 29.98 -0.88
N HIS A 78 33.68 31.00 -0.01
CA HIS A 78 32.49 31.74 0.41
C HIS A 78 31.85 32.53 -0.74
N GLU A 79 32.67 33.20 -1.55
CA GLU A 79 32.22 33.96 -2.72
C GLU A 79 31.71 33.03 -3.83
N ALA A 80 32.39 31.90 -4.04
CA ALA A 80 31.90 30.85 -4.93
C ALA A 80 30.51 30.35 -4.53
N ALA A 81 30.29 30.05 -3.25
CA ALA A 81 29.00 29.59 -2.74
C ALA A 81 27.88 30.63 -2.95
N THR A 82 28.20 31.91 -2.74
CA THR A 82 27.25 33.02 -2.97
C THR A 82 26.87 33.13 -4.46
N ASN A 83 27.84 33.03 -5.37
CA ASN A 83 27.58 33.03 -6.81
C ASN A 83 26.77 31.80 -7.25
N TYR A 84 27.00 30.63 -6.64
CA TYR A 84 26.18 29.44 -6.90
C TYR A 84 24.73 29.61 -6.44
N ILE A 85 24.47 30.28 -5.31
CA ILE A 85 23.12 30.63 -4.89
C ILE A 85 22.45 31.58 -5.88
N ASP A 86 23.18 32.60 -6.35
CA ASP A 86 22.66 33.55 -7.34
C ASP A 86 22.35 32.86 -8.68
N ALA A 87 23.19 31.90 -9.10
CA ALA A 87 22.91 31.03 -10.24
C ALA A 87 21.64 30.21 -10.01
N ALA A 88 21.52 29.56 -8.85
CA ALA A 88 20.37 28.72 -8.51
C ALA A 88 19.06 29.53 -8.46
N ASN A 89 19.09 30.76 -7.96
CA ASN A 89 17.94 31.68 -7.97
C ASN A 89 17.53 32.10 -9.38
N CYS A 90 18.47 32.16 -10.32
CA CYS A 90 18.17 32.37 -11.74
C CYS A 90 17.53 31.11 -12.35
N TYR A 91 18.14 29.94 -12.13
CA TYR A 91 17.64 28.67 -12.65
C TYR A 91 16.27 28.29 -12.08
N LYS A 92 15.94 28.63 -10.83
CA LYS A 92 14.62 28.39 -10.22
C LYS A 92 13.44 28.92 -11.06
N LYS A 93 13.67 29.91 -11.94
CA LYS A 93 12.65 30.47 -12.85
C LYS A 93 12.63 29.83 -14.25
N SER A 94 13.55 28.93 -14.55
CA SER A 94 13.70 28.32 -15.87
C SER A 94 13.74 26.80 -15.81
N ASP A 95 14.65 26.23 -15.02
CA ASP A 95 14.83 24.79 -14.89
C ASP A 95 15.05 24.43 -13.42
N THR A 96 14.20 23.54 -12.90
CA THR A 96 14.26 23.11 -11.51
C THR A 96 15.45 22.19 -11.24
N ASN A 97 15.88 21.36 -12.21
CA ASN A 97 16.96 20.40 -12.01
C ASN A 97 18.34 21.09 -11.89
N ASP A 98 18.63 22.02 -12.80
CA ASP A 98 19.88 22.78 -12.78
C ASP A 98 20.00 23.67 -11.52
N ALA A 99 18.87 24.21 -11.06
CA ALA A 99 18.80 24.97 -9.81
C ALA A 99 19.16 24.10 -8.60
N VAL A 100 18.62 22.87 -8.51
CA VAL A 100 18.95 21.95 -7.43
C VAL A 100 20.43 21.58 -7.46
N ALA A 101 21.01 21.30 -8.63
CA ALA A 101 22.43 21.01 -8.75
C ALA A 101 23.31 22.18 -8.26
N CYS A 102 22.94 23.42 -8.57
CA CYS A 102 23.63 24.61 -8.08
C CYS A 102 23.48 24.80 -6.57
N PHE A 103 22.29 24.57 -6.01
CA PHE A 103 22.08 24.65 -4.56
C PHE A 103 22.85 23.55 -3.81
N LEU A 104 22.91 22.33 -4.31
CA LEU A 104 23.68 21.24 -3.69
C LEU A 104 25.18 21.56 -3.62
N LYS A 105 25.76 22.13 -4.69
CA LYS A 105 27.15 22.61 -4.69
C LYS A 105 27.36 23.73 -3.66
N ALA A 106 26.42 24.67 -3.55
CA ALA A 106 26.51 25.72 -2.54
C ALA A 106 26.43 25.16 -1.12
N ILE A 107 25.55 24.19 -0.87
CA ILE A 107 25.38 23.52 0.43
C ILE A 107 26.67 22.79 0.83
N GLU A 108 27.30 22.06 -0.08
CA GLU A 108 28.60 21.40 0.18
C GLU A 108 29.66 22.42 0.61
N MET A 109 29.71 23.58 -0.04
CA MET A 109 30.63 24.65 0.36
C MET A 109 30.27 25.27 1.71
N TYR A 110 28.99 25.50 2.02
CA TYR A 110 28.59 26.07 3.31
C TYR A 110 28.76 25.10 4.48
N THR A 111 28.59 23.80 4.23
CA THR A 111 28.85 22.75 5.23
C THR A 111 30.34 22.63 5.51
N ASP A 112 31.20 22.66 4.49
CA ASP A 112 32.67 22.76 4.64
C ASP A 112 33.11 24.00 5.44
N LEU A 113 32.41 25.12 5.28
CA LEU A 113 32.68 26.38 6.01
C LEU A 113 32.08 26.40 7.44
N GLY A 114 31.35 25.35 7.85
CA GLY A 114 30.68 25.26 9.15
C GLY A 114 29.51 26.24 9.30
N ARG A 115 28.85 26.64 8.21
CA ARG A 115 27.68 27.55 8.20
C ARG A 115 26.39 26.75 7.99
N PHE A 116 26.04 25.89 8.95
CA PHE A 116 24.90 24.97 8.84
C PHE A 116 23.55 25.70 8.77
N SER A 117 23.40 26.83 9.47
CA SER A 117 22.20 27.69 9.37
C SER A 117 21.88 28.16 7.94
N ILE A 118 22.89 28.43 7.11
CA ILE A 118 22.70 28.88 5.72
C ILE A 118 22.42 27.66 4.82
N ALA A 119 23.17 26.58 4.99
CA ALA A 119 22.96 25.32 4.30
C ALA A 119 21.52 24.78 4.50
N ALA A 120 21.01 24.84 5.73
CA ALA A 120 19.64 24.42 6.07
C ALA A 120 18.57 25.23 5.31
N LYS A 121 18.75 26.55 5.18
CA LYS A 121 17.83 27.40 4.38
C LYS A 121 17.84 27.04 2.90
N HIS A 122 18.98 26.62 2.35
CA HIS A 122 19.07 26.17 0.97
C HIS A 122 18.46 24.78 0.78
N HIS A 123 18.63 23.86 1.74
CA HIS A 123 17.87 22.60 1.75
C HIS A 123 16.36 22.83 1.80
N GLN A 124 15.89 23.78 2.62
CA GLN A 124 14.47 24.19 2.64
C GLN A 124 14.03 24.71 1.25
N SER A 125 14.86 25.53 0.60
CA SER A 125 14.57 26.08 -0.73
C SER A 125 14.51 25.00 -1.81
N ILE A 126 15.39 24.00 -1.76
CA ILE A 126 15.36 22.81 -2.64
C ILE A 126 14.06 22.04 -2.42
N ALA A 127 13.70 21.80 -1.16
CA ALA A 127 12.51 21.04 -0.82
C ALA A 127 11.23 21.77 -1.30
N GLU A 128 11.15 23.09 -1.13
CA GLU A 128 10.06 23.93 -1.67
C GLU A 128 9.97 23.88 -3.21
N MET A 129 11.07 23.61 -3.92
CA MET A 129 11.02 23.40 -5.37
C MET A 129 10.35 22.08 -5.71
N TYR A 130 10.74 21.01 -5.03
CA TYR A 130 10.11 19.69 -5.17
C TYR A 130 8.65 19.65 -4.66
N GLU A 131 8.23 20.56 -3.77
CA GLU A 131 6.81 20.67 -3.39
C GLU A 131 5.91 21.04 -4.58
N ASN A 132 6.41 21.90 -5.49
CA ASN A 132 5.63 22.34 -6.66
C ASN A 132 5.59 21.27 -7.76
N ASP A 133 6.64 20.46 -7.85
CA ASP A 133 6.76 19.36 -8.79
C ASP A 133 6.20 18.08 -8.13
N ALA A 134 4.88 17.86 -8.25
CA ALA A 134 4.10 16.82 -7.56
C ALA A 134 4.61 15.35 -7.67
N VAL A 135 5.64 15.09 -8.47
CA VAL A 135 6.23 13.77 -8.71
C VAL A 135 7.29 13.40 -7.66
N ASP A 136 7.93 14.39 -7.02
CA ASP A 136 9.14 14.17 -6.20
C ASP A 136 8.97 14.41 -4.68
N LEU A 137 7.78 14.13 -4.13
CA LEU A 137 7.50 14.31 -2.69
C LEU A 137 8.48 13.53 -1.77
N ASN A 138 8.95 12.36 -2.19
CA ASN A 138 9.93 11.57 -1.43
C ASN A 138 11.29 12.29 -1.28
N ARG A 139 11.75 12.98 -2.34
CA ARG A 139 13.01 13.75 -2.30
C ARG A 139 12.85 15.02 -1.48
N ALA A 140 11.67 15.65 -1.54
CA ALA A 140 11.34 16.80 -0.69
C ALA A 140 11.44 16.45 0.80
N VAL A 141 10.90 15.30 1.20
CA VAL A 141 10.98 14.79 2.58
C VAL A 141 12.43 14.68 3.05
N GLN A 142 13.31 14.03 2.27
CA GLN A 142 14.71 13.85 2.64
C GLN A 142 15.44 15.18 2.85
N HIS A 143 15.22 16.17 1.98
CA HIS A 143 15.84 17.48 2.12
C HIS A 143 15.29 18.29 3.29
N TYR A 144 13.99 18.18 3.59
CA TYR A 144 13.42 18.81 4.79
C TYR A 144 13.93 18.17 6.09
N GLU A 145 14.16 16.85 6.11
CA GLU A 145 14.77 16.16 7.25
C GLU A 145 16.20 16.64 7.48
N GLN A 146 17.04 16.67 6.44
CA GLN A 146 18.40 17.21 6.53
C GLN A 146 18.40 18.67 7.00
N ALA A 147 17.47 19.50 6.51
CA ALA A 147 17.33 20.88 6.97
C ALA A 147 16.96 20.95 8.46
N ALA A 148 16.04 20.10 8.92
CA ALA A 148 15.63 20.03 10.32
C ALA A 148 16.79 19.64 11.24
N ASP A 149 17.60 18.66 10.83
CA ASP A 149 18.76 18.21 11.59
C ASP A 149 19.81 19.32 11.74
N TYR A 150 20.10 20.06 10.67
CA TYR A 150 20.99 21.21 10.72
C TYR A 150 20.46 22.33 11.63
N PHE A 151 19.16 22.65 11.55
CA PHE A 151 18.56 23.67 12.43
C PHE A 151 18.55 23.23 13.90
N ARG A 152 18.34 21.94 14.18
CA ARG A 152 18.39 21.38 15.53
C ARG A 152 19.81 21.44 16.10
N GLY A 153 20.82 21.14 15.29
CA GLY A 153 22.23 21.25 15.67
C GLY A 153 22.67 22.67 16.03
N GLU A 154 22.05 23.69 15.42
CA GLU A 154 22.31 25.12 15.69
C GLU A 154 21.38 25.71 16.78
N GLU A 155 20.70 24.86 17.56
CA GLU A 155 19.74 25.23 18.61
C GLU A 155 18.53 26.07 18.11
N SER A 156 18.29 26.09 16.80
CA SER A 156 17.20 26.84 16.16
C SER A 156 15.90 26.01 16.11
N ASN A 157 15.34 25.74 17.29
CA ASN A 157 14.16 24.85 17.43
C ASN A 157 12.93 25.33 16.64
N SER A 158 12.69 26.63 16.55
CA SER A 158 11.54 27.17 15.81
C SER A 158 11.61 26.87 14.30
N ALA A 159 12.80 26.98 13.71
CA ALA A 159 13.02 26.68 12.29
C ALA A 159 13.01 25.18 12.01
N ALA A 160 13.59 24.39 12.92
CA ALA A 160 13.53 22.93 12.87
C ALA A 160 12.09 22.43 12.90
N ASN A 161 11.26 22.92 13.84
CA ASN A 161 9.86 22.56 13.94
C ASN A 161 9.09 22.87 12.64
N LYS A 162 9.35 24.01 11.99
CA LYS A 162 8.72 24.34 10.72
C LYS A 162 9.05 23.31 9.62
N CYS A 163 10.31 22.86 9.54
CA CYS A 163 10.73 21.86 8.57
C CYS A 163 10.12 20.48 8.90
N LEU A 164 10.15 20.07 10.17
CA LEU A 164 9.59 18.81 10.64
C LEU A 164 8.08 18.71 10.38
N LEU A 165 7.33 19.80 10.54
CA LEU A 165 5.90 19.81 10.23
C LEU A 165 5.60 19.57 8.74
N LYS A 166 6.47 20.07 7.86
CA LYS A 166 6.41 19.80 6.41
C LYS A 166 6.76 18.34 6.11
N VAL A 167 7.81 17.80 6.75
CA VAL A 167 8.16 16.36 6.65
C VAL A 167 6.95 15.50 7.03
N ALA A 168 6.33 15.77 8.18
CA ALA A 168 5.19 14.99 8.66
C ALA A 168 3.97 15.12 7.74
N GLN A 169 3.72 16.31 7.18
CA GLN A 169 2.63 16.54 6.24
C GLN A 169 2.79 15.69 4.96
N PHE A 170 3.99 15.66 4.38
CA PHE A 170 4.28 14.87 3.19
C PHE A 170 4.38 13.37 3.48
N ALA A 171 4.95 12.98 4.61
CA ALA A 171 4.99 11.59 5.06
C ALA A 171 3.57 11.02 5.21
N ALA A 172 2.63 11.79 5.76
CA ALA A 172 1.21 11.40 5.83
C ALA A 172 0.59 11.24 4.43
N GLN A 173 0.91 12.11 3.47
CA GLN A 173 0.44 11.97 2.09
C GLN A 173 1.01 10.73 1.40
N LEU A 174 2.26 10.36 1.69
CA LEU A 174 2.96 9.17 1.21
C LEU A 174 2.59 7.88 1.98
N GLU A 175 1.58 7.93 2.86
CA GLU A 175 1.09 6.80 3.67
C GLU A 175 2.09 6.26 4.70
N GLN A 176 3.17 7.00 4.97
CA GLN A 176 4.12 6.70 6.04
C GLN A 176 3.61 7.26 7.38
N TYR A 177 2.46 6.77 7.85
CA TYR A 177 1.77 7.30 9.03
C TYR A 177 2.62 7.19 10.29
N GLU A 178 3.31 6.06 10.52
CA GLU A 178 4.15 5.85 11.71
C GLU A 178 5.23 6.94 11.85
N LYS A 179 5.90 7.27 10.75
CA LYS A 179 6.92 8.31 10.72
C LYS A 179 6.32 9.69 10.99
N ALA A 180 5.18 10.01 10.37
CA ALA A 180 4.48 11.27 10.58
C ALA A 180 4.03 11.45 12.04
N ILE A 181 3.53 10.38 12.68
CA ILE A 181 3.10 10.36 14.07
C ILE A 181 4.26 10.70 15.00
N GLN A 182 5.41 10.03 14.84
CA GLN A 182 6.57 10.25 15.70
C GLN A 182 7.03 11.72 15.64
N ILE A 183 7.08 12.29 14.43
CA ILE A 183 7.47 13.68 14.23
C ILE A 183 6.45 14.64 14.85
N TYR A 184 5.15 14.41 14.65
CA TYR A 184 4.12 15.27 15.26
C TYR A 184 4.12 15.20 16.79
N GLU A 185 4.30 14.01 17.39
CA GLU A 185 4.43 13.87 18.84
C GLU A 185 5.66 14.60 19.38
N GLU A 186 6.80 14.48 18.70
CA GLU A 186 8.04 15.17 19.07
C GLU A 186 7.86 16.68 19.04
N VAL A 187 7.41 17.23 17.90
CA VAL A 187 7.19 18.68 17.74
C VAL A 187 6.14 19.20 18.74
N ALA A 188 5.12 18.41 19.04
CA ALA A 188 4.13 18.76 20.06
C ALA A 188 4.76 18.86 21.45
N THR A 189 5.63 17.92 21.85
CA THR A 189 6.33 17.99 23.14
C THR A 189 7.26 19.20 23.26
N THR A 190 8.06 19.49 22.23
CA THR A 190 8.91 20.70 22.18
C THR A 190 8.09 21.99 22.20
N SER A 191 6.88 21.96 21.63
CA SER A 191 5.97 23.11 21.63
C SER A 191 5.31 23.36 22.99
N LEU A 192 5.11 22.30 23.81
CA LEU A 192 4.55 22.43 25.16
C LEU A 192 5.53 23.09 26.13
N GLU A 193 6.83 22.85 25.97
CA GLU A 193 7.89 23.49 26.75
C GLU A 193 7.89 25.02 26.55
N ASN A 194 7.53 25.48 25.35
CA ASN A 194 7.50 26.88 24.98
C ASN A 194 6.13 27.51 25.24
N SER A 195 6.03 28.44 26.20
CA SER A 195 4.73 29.03 26.57
C SER A 195 3.99 29.78 25.46
N LEU A 196 4.68 30.21 24.40
CA LEU A 196 4.09 30.86 23.23
C LEU A 196 3.47 29.85 22.23
N LEU A 197 4.03 28.64 22.14
CA LEU A 197 3.63 27.60 21.19
C LEU A 197 2.63 26.59 21.78
N LYS A 198 2.22 26.79 23.04
CA LYS A 198 1.22 25.94 23.71
C LYS A 198 -0.11 25.86 22.95
N TYR A 199 -0.51 26.92 22.26
CA TYR A 199 -1.73 26.93 21.47
C TYR A 199 -1.61 26.11 20.18
N SER A 200 -0.43 26.13 19.52
CA SER A 200 -0.18 25.35 18.31
C SER A 200 0.03 23.86 18.60
N ALA A 201 0.45 23.50 19.81
CA ALA A 201 0.59 22.09 20.22
C ALA A 201 -0.72 21.30 20.07
N LYS A 202 -1.88 21.94 20.27
CA LYS A 202 -3.21 21.32 20.08
C LYS A 202 -3.41 20.82 18.65
N GLU A 203 -2.99 21.61 17.68
CA GLU A 203 -3.09 21.28 16.26
C GLU A 203 -2.20 20.09 15.91
N TYR A 204 -0.98 20.03 16.47
CA TYR A 204 -0.06 18.92 16.23
C TYR A 204 -0.57 17.60 16.82
N PHE A 205 -1.13 17.62 18.03
CA PHE A 205 -1.78 16.44 18.60
C PHE A 205 -2.99 15.98 17.79
N PHE A 206 -3.78 16.92 17.26
CA PHE A 206 -4.91 16.61 16.39
C PHE A 206 -4.45 15.92 15.09
N ARG A 207 -3.42 16.46 14.44
CA ARG A 207 -2.82 15.85 13.23
C ARG A 207 -2.25 14.45 13.52
N ALA A 208 -1.55 14.29 14.63
CA ALA A 208 -1.04 12.99 15.07
C ALA A 208 -2.17 11.99 15.33
N ALA A 209 -3.26 12.41 15.98
CA ALA A 209 -4.40 11.56 16.26
C ALA A 209 -5.13 11.10 14.99
N LEU A 210 -5.27 11.98 13.99
CA LEU A 210 -5.82 11.60 12.68
C LEU A 210 -4.91 10.62 11.94
N CYS A 211 -3.58 10.79 12.02
CA CYS A 211 -2.64 9.82 11.44
C CYS A 211 -2.73 8.47 12.14
N GLN A 212 -2.88 8.44 13.47
CA GLN A 212 -3.12 7.21 14.24
C GLN A 212 -4.42 6.53 13.83
N LEU A 213 -5.48 7.32 13.60
CA LEU A 213 -6.78 6.82 13.17
C LEU A 213 -6.73 6.09 11.82
N CYS A 214 -5.84 6.52 10.92
CA CYS A 214 -5.60 5.85 9.63
C CYS A 214 -4.88 4.49 9.79
N VAL A 215 -4.20 4.25 10.93
CA VAL A 215 -3.48 3.01 11.22
C VAL A 215 -4.38 2.05 12.00
N ASP A 216 -4.82 2.46 13.19
CA ASP A 216 -5.64 1.65 14.09
C ASP A 216 -6.41 2.53 15.09
N THR A 217 -7.66 2.18 15.31
CA THR A 217 -8.60 2.87 16.21
C THR A 217 -8.22 2.68 17.67
N LEU A 218 -7.71 1.49 18.04
CA LEU A 218 -7.24 1.21 19.41
C LEU A 218 -6.01 2.05 19.74
N ASN A 219 -5.05 2.11 18.82
CA ASN A 219 -3.87 2.97 18.97
C ASN A 219 -4.25 4.45 19.07
N ALA A 220 -5.26 4.91 18.32
CA ALA A 220 -5.77 6.27 18.43
C ALA A 220 -6.36 6.57 19.83
N GLN A 221 -7.12 5.63 20.43
CA GLN A 221 -7.62 5.78 21.81
C GLN A 221 -6.51 5.84 22.85
N HIS A 222 -5.52 4.96 22.75
CA HIS A 222 -4.35 4.98 23.63
C HIS A 222 -3.56 6.28 23.47
N ALA A 223 -3.39 6.78 22.25
CA ALA A 223 -2.73 8.04 21.96
C ALA A 223 -3.50 9.23 22.56
N LEU A 224 -4.83 9.28 22.43
CA LEU A 224 -5.65 10.32 23.05
C LEU A 224 -5.49 10.35 24.58
N ASN A 225 -5.48 9.19 25.23
CA ASN A 225 -5.25 9.10 26.68
C ASN A 225 -3.85 9.62 27.07
N ARG A 226 -2.81 9.30 26.28
CA ARG A 226 -1.45 9.85 26.46
C ARG A 226 -1.43 11.37 26.29
N TYR A 227 -2.17 11.92 25.33
CA TYR A 227 -2.24 13.36 25.09
C TYR A 227 -2.94 14.10 26.23
N LEU A 228 -3.99 13.52 26.81
CA LEU A 228 -4.66 14.06 28.00
C LEU A 228 -3.74 14.12 29.21
N GLN A 229 -2.92 13.09 29.43
CA GLN A 229 -1.94 13.07 30.52
C GLN A 229 -0.89 14.17 30.35
N LYS A 230 -0.44 14.43 29.11
CA LYS A 230 0.55 15.48 28.82
C LYS A 230 -0.05 16.89 28.89
N TYR A 231 -1.28 17.09 28.42
CA TYR A 231 -1.93 18.39 28.37
C TYR A 231 -3.42 18.27 28.73
N PRO A 232 -3.80 18.45 30.02
CA PRO A 232 -5.18 18.32 30.47
C PRO A 232 -6.17 19.27 29.79
N ALA A 233 -5.72 20.47 29.42
CA ALA A 233 -6.55 21.45 28.70
C ALA A 233 -6.83 21.06 27.23
N PHE A 234 -6.33 19.91 26.75
CA PHE A 234 -6.75 19.34 25.47
C PHE A 234 -8.19 18.85 25.50
N GLN A 235 -8.66 18.37 26.66
CA GLN A 235 -9.98 17.75 26.80
C GLN A 235 -11.14 18.66 26.40
N ASP A 236 -11.02 19.96 26.69
CA ASP A 236 -12.05 20.94 26.36
C ASP A 236 -11.97 21.43 24.91
N SER A 237 -10.92 21.05 24.19
CA SER A 237 -10.68 21.48 22.81
C SER A 237 -11.62 20.75 21.85
N ARG A 238 -12.02 21.43 20.77
CA ARG A 238 -13.02 20.91 19.82
C ARG A 238 -12.45 19.73 19.03
N GLU A 239 -11.16 19.77 18.78
CA GLU A 239 -10.36 18.76 18.11
C GLU A 239 -10.39 17.44 18.88
N TYR A 240 -10.24 17.48 20.20
CA TYR A 240 -10.35 16.29 21.05
C TYR A 240 -11.76 15.69 20.98
N LYS A 241 -12.79 16.53 21.11
CA LYS A 241 -14.19 16.08 21.02
C LYS A 241 -14.48 15.44 19.67
N LEU A 242 -14.02 16.05 18.57
CA LEU A 242 -14.16 15.51 17.23
C LEU A 242 -13.48 14.14 17.12
N VAL A 243 -12.20 14.01 17.46
CA VAL A 243 -11.50 12.71 17.33
C VAL A 243 -12.19 11.65 18.19
N LYS A 244 -12.64 11.99 19.40
CA LYS A 244 -13.37 11.05 20.24
C LYS A 244 -14.68 10.58 19.59
N THR A 245 -15.50 11.50 19.07
CA THR A 245 -16.75 11.13 18.36
C THR A 245 -16.47 10.37 17.07
N LEU A 246 -15.38 10.68 16.36
CA LEU A 246 -14.99 9.92 15.16
C LEU A 246 -14.57 8.50 15.53
N ILE A 247 -13.82 8.31 16.62
CA ILE A 247 -13.48 6.98 17.13
C ILE A 247 -14.75 6.23 17.52
N GLU A 248 -15.67 6.84 18.26
CA GLU A 248 -16.96 6.23 18.63
C GLU A 248 -17.76 5.83 17.38
N HIS A 249 -17.87 6.70 16.37
CA HIS A 249 -18.54 6.37 15.11
C HIS A 249 -17.82 5.31 14.28
N ILE A 250 -16.49 5.21 14.38
CA ILE A 250 -15.73 4.15 13.73
C ILE A 250 -15.93 2.82 14.47
N GLU A 251 -15.98 2.82 15.80
CA GLU A 251 -16.29 1.64 16.61
C GLU A 251 -17.74 1.16 16.40
N GLU A 252 -18.67 2.10 16.34
CA GLU A 252 -20.09 1.86 16.02
C GLU A 252 -20.34 1.61 14.52
N GLN A 253 -19.32 1.78 13.67
CA GLN A 253 -19.37 1.64 12.21
C GLN A 253 -20.45 2.50 11.54
N ASN A 254 -20.77 3.66 12.13
CA ASN A 254 -21.78 4.57 11.61
C ASN A 254 -21.16 5.56 10.61
N ILE A 255 -21.17 5.19 9.32
CA ILE A 255 -20.64 6.03 8.24
C ILE A 255 -21.41 7.35 8.14
N ASP A 256 -22.73 7.32 8.32
CA ASP A 256 -23.57 8.52 8.25
C ASP A 256 -23.24 9.46 9.42
N GLY A 257 -23.13 8.92 10.64
CA GLY A 257 -22.69 9.64 11.84
C GLY A 257 -21.28 10.24 11.70
N PHE A 258 -20.34 9.49 11.10
CA PHE A 258 -19.01 10.01 10.76
C PHE A 258 -19.10 11.21 9.79
N THR A 259 -19.92 11.12 8.74
CA THR A 259 -20.06 12.23 7.79
C THR A 259 -20.78 13.44 8.36
N ASP A 260 -21.78 13.22 9.22
CA ASP A 260 -22.52 14.28 9.90
C ASP A 260 -21.63 15.02 10.91
N THR A 261 -20.84 14.30 11.71
CA THR A 261 -19.88 14.92 12.64
C THR A 261 -18.79 15.70 11.93
N VAL A 262 -18.27 15.20 10.80
CA VAL A 262 -17.32 15.95 9.96
C VAL A 262 -17.98 17.20 9.36
N ARG A 263 -19.23 17.11 8.90
CA ARG A 263 -19.98 18.26 8.37
C ARG A 263 -20.23 19.31 9.44
N ASP A 264 -20.63 18.91 10.63
CA ASP A 264 -20.88 19.81 11.75
C ASP A 264 -19.58 20.51 12.19
N TYR A 265 -18.45 19.79 12.12
CA TYR A 265 -17.15 20.40 12.35
C TYR A 265 -16.75 21.39 11.26
N ASP A 266 -16.93 21.08 9.97
CA ASP A 266 -16.61 21.99 8.85
C ASP A 266 -17.42 23.29 8.88
N ASN A 267 -18.68 23.21 9.37
CA ASN A 267 -19.53 24.39 9.57
C ASN A 267 -18.96 25.36 10.62
N ILE A 268 -18.27 24.84 11.64
CA ILE A 268 -17.71 25.64 12.74
C ILE A 268 -16.27 26.06 12.43
N SER A 269 -15.46 25.12 11.95
CA SER A 269 -14.04 25.28 11.67
C SER A 269 -13.76 24.70 10.28
N ARG A 270 -13.49 25.57 9.31
CA ARG A 270 -13.27 25.16 7.91
C ARG A 270 -12.09 24.20 7.83
N LEU A 271 -12.32 23.04 7.21
CA LEU A 271 -11.30 22.01 7.04
C LEU A 271 -10.31 22.38 5.93
N ASP A 272 -9.02 22.33 6.24
CA ASP A 272 -7.96 22.43 5.22
C ASP A 272 -7.94 21.18 4.31
N GLN A 273 -7.40 21.34 3.10
CA GLN A 273 -7.24 20.25 2.11
C GLN A 273 -6.56 19.00 2.69
N TRP A 274 -5.60 19.17 3.60
CA TRP A 274 -4.92 18.05 4.26
C TRP A 274 -5.88 17.26 5.15
N TYR A 275 -6.68 17.93 5.99
CA TYR A 275 -7.67 17.28 6.85
C TYR A 275 -8.72 16.55 6.03
N THR A 276 -9.22 17.17 4.96
CA THR A 276 -10.17 16.52 4.04
C THR A 276 -9.57 15.25 3.44
N THR A 277 -8.31 15.29 3.01
CA THR A 277 -7.64 14.11 2.43
C THR A 277 -7.52 12.98 3.46
N MET A 278 -7.13 13.28 4.69
CA MET A 278 -7.01 12.26 5.74
C MET A 278 -8.38 11.68 6.12
N LEU A 279 -9.39 12.53 6.34
CA LEU A 279 -10.74 12.08 6.70
C LEU A 279 -11.39 11.27 5.57
N LEU A 280 -11.16 11.62 4.30
CA LEU A 280 -11.60 10.83 3.16
C LEU A 280 -10.89 9.47 3.08
N ARG A 281 -9.61 9.39 3.46
CA ARG A 281 -8.88 8.12 3.54
C ARG A 281 -9.45 7.22 4.64
N VAL A 282 -9.68 7.77 5.83
CA VAL A 282 -10.36 7.05 6.93
C VAL A 282 -11.75 6.59 6.46
N LYS A 283 -12.53 7.45 5.81
CA LYS A 283 -13.83 7.08 5.23
C LYS A 283 -13.70 5.96 4.18
N LYS A 284 -12.67 5.98 3.33
CA LYS A 284 -12.43 4.93 2.34
C LYS A 284 -12.10 3.60 3.02
N GLN A 285 -11.27 3.61 4.06
CA GLN A 285 -10.99 2.41 4.88
C GLN A 285 -12.27 1.85 5.53
N LEU A 286 -13.22 2.71 5.93
CA LEU A 286 -14.53 2.26 6.40
C LEU A 286 -15.40 1.70 5.27
N ASN A 287 -15.35 2.28 4.08
CA ASN A 287 -16.23 1.97 2.94
C ASN A 287 -15.74 0.81 2.06
N GLU A 288 -14.46 0.42 2.12
CA GLU A 288 -13.92 -0.74 1.41
C GLU A 288 -14.30 -2.08 2.08
N ASN A 289 -14.99 -2.05 3.22
CA ASN A 289 -15.25 -3.23 4.03
C ASN A 289 -16.73 -3.55 4.35
N PRO A 290 -17.79 -3.28 3.57
CA PRO A 290 -19.16 -3.61 4.01
C PRO A 290 -19.34 -5.11 4.33
N ASP A 291 -18.72 -5.99 3.54
CA ASP A 291 -18.94 -7.44 3.62
C ASP A 291 -17.81 -8.19 4.36
N LEU A 292 -16.57 -7.70 4.31
CA LEU A 292 -15.48 -8.10 5.23
C LEU A 292 -15.73 -7.67 6.68
N GLN A 293 -16.50 -6.58 6.91
CA GLN A 293 -16.95 -6.18 8.25
C GLN A 293 -18.03 -7.12 8.81
N ALA A 294 -18.93 -7.63 7.95
CA ALA A 294 -19.84 -8.69 8.38
C ALA A 294 -19.03 -9.90 8.87
N VAL A 295 -17.99 -10.30 8.12
CA VAL A 295 -17.07 -11.34 8.55
C VAL A 295 -16.39 -11.00 9.88
N HIS A 296 -15.85 -9.80 10.05
CA HIS A 296 -15.21 -9.42 11.32
C HIS A 296 -16.18 -9.41 12.52
N CYS A 297 -17.40 -8.90 12.33
CA CYS A 297 -18.46 -8.93 13.33
C CYS A 297 -18.87 -10.37 13.68
N PHE A 298 -18.97 -11.25 12.68
CA PHE A 298 -19.23 -12.67 12.90
C PHE A 298 -18.05 -13.37 13.60
N LEU A 299 -16.79 -13.04 13.29
CA LEU A 299 -15.60 -13.57 13.97
C LEU A 299 -15.56 -13.16 15.45
N LYS A 300 -15.85 -11.89 15.77
CA LYS A 300 -16.00 -11.45 17.17
C LYS A 300 -17.15 -12.14 17.88
N ALA A 301 -18.28 -12.34 17.19
CA ALA A 301 -19.39 -13.10 17.74
C ALA A 301 -19.01 -14.56 18.01
N ILE A 302 -18.22 -15.18 17.12
CA ILE A 302 -17.67 -16.52 17.28
C ILE A 302 -16.84 -16.60 18.55
N GLU A 303 -15.89 -15.68 18.76
CA GLU A 303 -15.03 -15.65 19.97
C GLU A 303 -15.89 -15.60 21.26
N ILE A 304 -16.91 -14.74 21.27
CA ILE A 304 -17.84 -14.63 22.41
C ILE A 304 -18.62 -15.94 22.61
N TYR A 305 -19.13 -16.54 21.53
CA TYR A 305 -19.89 -17.79 21.64
C TYR A 305 -19.02 -18.99 22.03
N THR A 306 -17.75 -19.03 21.60
CA THR A 306 -16.78 -20.04 22.02
C THR A 306 -16.45 -19.88 23.51
N ASP A 307 -16.27 -18.65 24.00
CA ASP A 307 -16.04 -18.37 25.42
C ASP A 307 -17.25 -18.75 26.29
N MET A 308 -18.46 -18.61 25.74
CA MET A 308 -19.71 -19.04 26.39
C MET A 308 -19.98 -20.55 26.27
N GLY A 309 -19.15 -21.32 25.54
CA GLY A 309 -19.33 -22.74 25.29
C GLY A 309 -20.51 -23.11 24.39
N LYS A 310 -20.99 -22.18 23.55
CA LYS A 310 -22.11 -22.39 22.62
C LYS A 310 -21.60 -22.65 21.19
N PHE A 311 -21.04 -23.83 20.95
CA PHE A 311 -20.36 -24.13 19.68
C PHE A 311 -21.32 -24.25 18.48
N THR A 312 -22.57 -24.72 18.66
CA THR A 312 -23.61 -24.68 17.61
C THR A 312 -23.81 -23.30 16.98
N MET A 313 -23.78 -22.23 17.79
CA MET A 313 -23.99 -20.86 17.29
C MET A 313 -22.74 -20.34 16.59
N ALA A 314 -21.56 -20.59 17.15
CA ALA A 314 -20.28 -20.29 16.50
C ALA A 314 -20.16 -20.98 15.13
N ALA A 315 -20.52 -22.26 15.04
CA ALA A 315 -20.50 -23.02 13.78
C ALA A 315 -21.45 -22.44 12.72
N LYS A 316 -22.64 -21.97 13.13
CA LYS A 316 -23.56 -21.27 12.21
C LYS A 316 -22.98 -19.95 11.71
N HIS A 317 -22.31 -19.20 12.57
CA HIS A 317 -21.65 -17.96 12.16
C HIS A 317 -20.49 -18.22 11.18
N HIS A 318 -19.69 -19.27 11.39
CA HIS A 318 -18.70 -19.71 10.40
C HIS A 318 -19.34 -20.12 9.06
N GLN A 319 -20.49 -20.80 9.10
CA GLN A 319 -21.24 -21.13 7.89
C GLN A 319 -21.71 -19.88 7.13
N THR A 320 -22.22 -18.87 7.85
CA THR A 320 -22.65 -17.60 7.24
C THR A 320 -21.47 -16.82 6.64
N ILE A 321 -20.33 -16.79 7.33
CA ILE A 321 -19.08 -16.20 6.80
C ILE A 321 -18.70 -16.89 5.48
N ALA A 322 -18.73 -18.21 5.45
CA ALA A 322 -18.35 -18.96 4.27
C ALA A 322 -19.35 -18.77 3.10
N GLU A 323 -20.64 -18.59 3.38
CA GLU A 323 -21.67 -18.24 2.39
C GLU A 323 -21.49 -16.80 1.84
N LEU A 324 -20.95 -15.88 2.63
CA LEU A 324 -20.58 -14.53 2.15
C LEU A 324 -19.40 -14.61 1.18
N TYR A 325 -18.36 -15.36 1.52
CA TYR A 325 -17.22 -15.58 0.63
C TYR A 325 -17.62 -16.32 -0.66
N GLU A 326 -18.63 -17.19 -0.61
CA GLU A 326 -19.23 -17.85 -1.78
C GLU A 326 -19.89 -16.85 -2.73
N ALA A 327 -20.65 -15.88 -2.21
CA ALA A 327 -21.38 -14.90 -3.02
C ALA A 327 -20.45 -13.97 -3.83
N GLU A 328 -19.27 -13.69 -3.31
CA GLU A 328 -18.37 -12.69 -3.91
C GLU A 328 -17.31 -13.30 -4.84
N SER A 329 -17.08 -14.61 -4.83
CA SER A 329 -16.06 -15.29 -5.65
C SER A 329 -14.62 -14.73 -5.51
N VAL A 330 -14.34 -14.00 -4.42
CA VAL A 330 -13.05 -13.30 -4.22
C VAL A 330 -11.99 -14.25 -3.63
N ASP A 331 -12.34 -15.12 -2.68
CA ASP A 331 -11.38 -15.99 -1.98
C ASP A 331 -11.98 -17.37 -1.63
N LEU A 332 -11.92 -18.33 -2.55
CA LEU A 332 -12.39 -19.71 -2.31
C LEU A 332 -11.57 -20.43 -1.23
N GLU A 333 -10.29 -20.09 -1.04
CA GLU A 333 -9.42 -20.70 -0.03
C GLU A 333 -9.87 -20.37 1.39
N LYS A 334 -10.19 -19.10 1.69
CA LYS A 334 -10.69 -18.69 3.01
C LYS A 334 -12.07 -19.26 3.32
N ALA A 335 -12.91 -19.42 2.30
CA ALA A 335 -14.20 -20.09 2.46
C ALA A 335 -14.03 -21.56 2.91
N VAL A 336 -13.03 -22.28 2.37
CA VAL A 336 -12.71 -23.65 2.76
C VAL A 336 -12.29 -23.72 4.24
N GLU A 337 -11.42 -22.82 4.70
CA GLU A 337 -10.97 -22.78 6.11
C GLU A 337 -12.15 -22.56 7.08
N HIS A 338 -13.07 -21.65 6.75
CA HIS A 338 -14.24 -21.41 7.59
C HIS A 338 -15.25 -22.56 7.58
N TYR A 339 -15.40 -23.27 6.46
CA TYR A 339 -16.21 -24.50 6.42
C TYR A 339 -15.57 -25.66 7.20
N GLU A 340 -14.24 -25.76 7.22
CA GLU A 340 -13.50 -26.73 8.03
C GLU A 340 -13.75 -26.50 9.53
N GLN A 341 -13.54 -25.26 9.98
CA GLN A 341 -13.81 -24.87 11.37
C GLN A 341 -15.28 -25.12 11.76
N ALA A 342 -16.23 -24.76 10.90
CA ALA A 342 -17.64 -25.03 11.15
C ALA A 342 -17.94 -26.53 11.30
N ALA A 343 -17.33 -27.37 10.46
CA ALA A 343 -17.52 -28.81 10.49
C ALA A 343 -16.97 -29.44 11.78
N ASP A 344 -15.80 -28.99 12.24
CA ASP A 344 -15.19 -29.47 13.48
C ASP A 344 -16.03 -29.13 14.70
N TYR A 345 -16.57 -27.90 14.77
CA TYR A 345 -17.51 -27.52 15.84
C TYR A 345 -18.79 -28.37 15.83
N PHE A 346 -19.37 -28.64 14.65
CA PHE A 346 -20.57 -29.49 14.56
C PHE A 346 -20.30 -30.95 14.91
N ARG A 347 -19.11 -31.48 14.58
CA ARG A 347 -18.69 -32.85 14.98
C ARG A 347 -18.48 -32.97 16.48
N GLY A 348 -17.88 -31.95 17.11
CA GLY A 348 -17.68 -31.90 18.56
C GLY A 348 -18.98 -31.99 19.38
N GLU A 349 -20.10 -31.56 18.80
CA GLU A 349 -21.43 -31.60 19.43
C GLU A 349 -22.34 -32.73 18.89
N GLU A 350 -21.79 -33.73 18.19
CA GLU A 350 -22.50 -34.89 17.60
C GLU A 350 -23.59 -34.54 16.55
N ASN A 351 -23.61 -33.31 16.04
CA ASN A 351 -24.57 -32.88 15.01
C ASN A 351 -24.07 -33.23 13.59
N ASN A 352 -24.13 -34.52 13.28
CA ASN A 352 -23.60 -35.08 12.03
C ASN A 352 -24.28 -34.57 10.75
N ALA A 353 -25.56 -34.17 10.80
CA ALA A 353 -26.29 -33.69 9.62
C ALA A 353 -25.77 -32.33 9.13
N SER A 354 -25.56 -31.38 10.04
CA SER A 354 -25.02 -30.05 9.72
C SER A 354 -23.54 -30.11 9.34
N ALA A 355 -22.76 -30.97 10.01
CA ALA A 355 -21.37 -31.23 9.65
C ALA A 355 -21.25 -31.75 8.22
N ASN A 356 -22.06 -32.75 7.84
CA ASN A 356 -22.05 -33.31 6.49
C ASN A 356 -22.37 -32.25 5.43
N LYS A 357 -23.32 -31.34 5.69
CA LYS A 357 -23.64 -30.25 4.75
C LYS A 357 -22.45 -29.32 4.53
N CYS A 358 -21.72 -28.95 5.58
CA CYS A 358 -20.54 -28.07 5.49
C CYS A 358 -19.40 -28.78 4.75
N LEU A 359 -19.13 -30.04 5.07
CA LEU A 359 -18.09 -30.85 4.43
C LEU A 359 -18.36 -31.06 2.93
N LEU A 360 -19.62 -31.20 2.52
CA LEU A 360 -19.97 -31.32 1.10
C LEU A 360 -19.68 -30.05 0.30
N LYS A 361 -20.01 -28.88 0.88
CA LYS A 361 -19.66 -27.59 0.28
C LYS A 361 -18.13 -27.42 0.21
N MET A 362 -17.43 -27.74 1.30
CA MET A 362 -15.97 -27.72 1.37
C MET A 362 -15.33 -28.57 0.27
N ALA A 363 -15.79 -29.81 0.09
CA ALA A 363 -15.27 -30.71 -0.94
C ALA A 363 -15.54 -30.20 -2.36
N GLN A 364 -16.68 -29.55 -2.60
CA GLN A 364 -16.97 -28.91 -3.89
C GLN A 364 -15.98 -27.78 -4.21
N TYR A 365 -15.65 -26.93 -3.23
CA TYR A 365 -14.69 -25.84 -3.42
C TYR A 365 -13.25 -26.33 -3.54
N CYS A 366 -12.84 -27.32 -2.74
CA CYS A 366 -11.54 -27.98 -2.90
C CYS A 366 -11.36 -28.56 -4.31
N ALA A 367 -12.41 -29.16 -4.87
CA ALA A 367 -12.40 -29.65 -6.25
C ALA A 367 -12.30 -28.53 -7.29
N GLN A 368 -12.91 -27.37 -7.06
CA GLN A 368 -12.76 -26.19 -7.92
C GLN A 368 -11.33 -25.63 -7.87
N LEU A 369 -10.72 -25.61 -6.69
CA LEU A 369 -9.34 -25.18 -6.41
C LEU A 369 -8.25 -26.19 -6.81
N GLU A 370 -8.63 -27.30 -7.47
CA GLU A 370 -7.69 -28.35 -7.94
C GLU A 370 -6.99 -29.11 -6.81
N ASN A 371 -7.45 -28.97 -5.56
CA ASN A 371 -6.96 -29.75 -4.42
C ASN A 371 -7.75 -31.06 -4.28
N TYR A 372 -7.57 -31.95 -5.24
CA TYR A 372 -8.34 -33.19 -5.37
C TYR A 372 -8.09 -34.17 -4.21
N GLU A 373 -6.87 -34.23 -3.67
CA GLU A 373 -6.52 -35.12 -2.55
C GLU A 373 -7.32 -34.80 -1.28
N LYS A 374 -7.43 -33.51 -0.92
CA LYS A 374 -8.26 -33.08 0.21
C LYS A 374 -9.74 -33.35 -0.05
N ALA A 375 -10.24 -33.08 -1.26
CA ALA A 375 -11.63 -33.32 -1.62
C ALA A 375 -12.03 -34.80 -1.47
N ILE A 376 -11.15 -35.72 -1.90
CA ILE A 376 -11.33 -37.18 -1.76
C ILE A 376 -11.51 -37.59 -0.30
N GLN A 377 -10.59 -37.17 0.56
CA GLN A 377 -10.63 -37.52 2.00
C GLN A 377 -11.96 -37.07 2.63
N ILE A 378 -12.41 -35.87 2.28
CA ILE A 378 -13.67 -35.32 2.79
C ILE A 378 -14.87 -36.14 2.32
N TYR A 379 -14.93 -36.48 1.02
CA TYR A 379 -16.04 -37.29 0.50
C TYR A 379 -16.07 -38.69 1.10
N ASP A 380 -14.92 -39.32 1.34
CA ASP A 380 -14.83 -40.63 2.00
C ASP A 380 -15.36 -40.57 3.45
N ILE A 381 -14.98 -39.53 4.19
CA ILE A 381 -15.49 -39.37 5.56
C ILE A 381 -17.00 -39.16 5.53
N VAL A 382 -17.51 -38.28 4.66
CA VAL A 382 -18.97 -38.05 4.56
C VAL A 382 -19.72 -39.31 4.11
N ALA A 383 -19.14 -40.12 3.22
CA ALA A 383 -19.73 -41.38 2.78
C ALA A 383 -19.83 -42.39 3.93
N THR A 384 -18.77 -42.57 4.72
CA THR A 384 -18.78 -43.48 5.88
C THR A 384 -19.78 -43.04 6.94
N THR A 385 -19.82 -41.76 7.31
CA THR A 385 -20.80 -41.19 8.25
C THR A 385 -22.25 -41.31 7.75
N SER A 386 -22.45 -41.26 6.43
CA SER A 386 -23.79 -41.43 5.81
C SER A 386 -24.26 -42.89 5.78
N LEU A 387 -23.34 -43.86 5.72
CA LEU A 387 -23.65 -45.30 5.79
C LEU A 387 -24.10 -45.75 7.19
N GLU A 388 -23.56 -45.12 8.23
CA GLU A 388 -23.95 -45.35 9.63
C GLU A 388 -25.39 -44.92 9.90
N ASN A 389 -25.90 -43.91 9.18
CA ASN A 389 -27.26 -43.41 9.32
C ASN A 389 -28.23 -44.09 8.36
N SER A 390 -29.24 -44.79 8.90
CA SER A 390 -30.20 -45.56 8.10
C SER A 390 -31.02 -44.73 7.10
N LEU A 391 -31.16 -43.42 7.35
CA LEU A 391 -31.90 -42.46 6.52
C LEU A 391 -31.07 -41.90 5.34
N LEU A 392 -29.73 -41.86 5.45
CA LEU A 392 -28.82 -41.25 4.45
C LEU A 392 -28.18 -42.27 3.50
N LYS A 393 -28.61 -43.54 3.55
CA LYS A 393 -28.07 -44.62 2.71
C LYS A 393 -28.22 -44.38 1.21
N TYR A 394 -29.24 -43.62 0.80
CA TYR A 394 -29.45 -43.29 -0.62
C TYR A 394 -28.54 -42.16 -1.09
N SER A 395 -28.22 -41.18 -0.24
CA SER A 395 -27.30 -40.07 -0.58
C SER A 395 -25.83 -40.50 -0.51
N ALA A 396 -25.50 -41.56 0.24
CA ALA A 396 -24.15 -42.14 0.28
C ALA A 396 -23.62 -42.55 -1.11
N LYS A 397 -24.51 -42.99 -2.01
CA LYS A 397 -24.17 -43.36 -3.40
C LYS A 397 -23.64 -42.17 -4.19
N GLU A 398 -24.27 -41.01 -4.03
CA GLU A 398 -23.87 -39.77 -4.71
C GLU A 398 -22.51 -39.27 -4.23
N TYR A 399 -22.21 -39.40 -2.94
CA TYR A 399 -20.92 -39.00 -2.37
C TYR A 399 -19.77 -39.91 -2.84
N MET A 400 -20.00 -41.22 -2.90
CA MET A 400 -19.05 -42.18 -3.47
C MET A 400 -18.79 -41.91 -4.96
N PHE A 401 -19.83 -41.55 -5.72
CA PHE A 401 -19.70 -41.17 -7.12
C PHE A 401 -18.85 -39.90 -7.30
N ARG A 402 -19.06 -38.87 -6.46
CA ARG A 402 -18.25 -37.64 -6.48
C ARG A 402 -16.78 -37.91 -6.13
N ALA A 403 -16.52 -38.75 -5.12
CA ALA A 403 -15.17 -39.14 -4.73
C ALA A 403 -14.43 -39.87 -5.86
N ALA A 404 -15.11 -40.81 -6.52
CA ALA A 404 -14.54 -41.57 -7.64
C ALA A 404 -14.20 -40.67 -8.84
N LEU A 405 -15.02 -39.67 -9.15
CA LEU A 405 -14.69 -38.67 -10.18
C LEU A 405 -13.47 -37.81 -9.80
N CYS A 406 -13.33 -37.44 -8.52
CA CYS A 406 -12.13 -36.73 -8.06
C CYS A 406 -10.88 -37.61 -8.12
N HIS A 407 -10.98 -38.91 -7.81
CA HIS A 407 -9.89 -39.88 -8.01
C HIS A 407 -9.48 -39.97 -9.48
N LEU A 408 -10.45 -39.97 -10.40
CA LEU A 408 -10.21 -40.04 -11.84
C LEU A 408 -9.44 -38.82 -12.38
N CYS A 409 -9.54 -37.65 -11.73
CA CYS A 409 -8.74 -36.46 -12.07
C CYS A 409 -7.27 -36.58 -11.64
N VAL A 410 -6.96 -37.44 -10.67
CA VAL A 410 -5.60 -37.61 -10.10
C VAL A 410 -4.88 -38.77 -10.77
N ASP A 411 -5.49 -39.97 -10.73
CA ASP A 411 -4.92 -41.19 -11.30
C ASP A 411 -6.01 -42.25 -11.54
N VAL A 412 -5.97 -42.87 -12.72
CA VAL A 412 -6.87 -43.95 -13.14
C VAL A 412 -6.71 -45.18 -12.26
N LEU A 413 -5.49 -45.50 -11.83
CA LEU A 413 -5.21 -46.66 -10.97
C LEU A 413 -5.81 -46.47 -9.56
N ASN A 414 -5.71 -45.25 -9.02
CA ASN A 414 -6.31 -44.91 -7.72
C ASN A 414 -7.84 -44.95 -7.79
N ALA A 415 -8.44 -44.57 -8.92
CA ALA A 415 -9.88 -44.69 -9.12
C ALA A 415 -10.35 -46.16 -9.11
N GLN A 416 -9.61 -47.08 -9.73
CA GLN A 416 -9.91 -48.52 -9.69
C GLN A 416 -9.84 -49.09 -8.27
N HIS A 417 -8.79 -48.77 -7.51
CA HIS A 417 -8.68 -49.19 -6.12
C HIS A 417 -9.76 -48.58 -5.22
N ALA A 418 -10.15 -47.33 -5.45
CA ALA A 418 -11.25 -46.68 -4.74
C ALA A 418 -12.59 -47.38 -5.02
N LEU A 419 -12.87 -47.77 -6.28
CA LEU A 419 -14.06 -48.53 -6.65
C LEU A 419 -14.12 -49.89 -5.97
N GLU A 420 -13.02 -50.65 -5.92
CA GLU A 420 -12.95 -51.91 -5.18
C GLU A 420 -13.26 -51.72 -3.69
N ARG A 421 -12.76 -50.65 -3.09
CA ARG A 421 -13.04 -50.29 -1.69
C ARG A 421 -14.52 -49.94 -1.48
N TYR A 422 -15.13 -49.17 -2.39
CA TYR A 422 -16.56 -48.83 -2.30
C TYR A 422 -17.46 -50.06 -2.48
N LEU A 423 -17.08 -51.02 -3.33
CA LEU A 423 -17.79 -52.29 -3.48
C LEU A 423 -17.75 -53.15 -2.20
N GLN A 424 -16.62 -53.17 -1.50
CA GLN A 424 -16.50 -53.86 -0.22
C GLN A 424 -17.38 -53.22 0.87
N GLN A 425 -17.50 -51.90 0.88
CA GLN A 425 -18.31 -51.17 1.85
C GLN A 425 -19.81 -51.22 1.55
N TYR A 426 -20.20 -51.21 0.28
CA TYR A 426 -21.60 -51.23 -0.14
C TYR A 426 -21.81 -52.11 -1.39
N PRO A 427 -22.13 -53.41 -1.21
CA PRO A 427 -22.32 -54.35 -2.32
C PRO A 427 -23.43 -53.94 -3.31
N ALA A 428 -24.43 -53.19 -2.86
CA ALA A 428 -25.52 -52.68 -3.70
C ALA A 428 -25.10 -51.46 -4.56
N PHE A 429 -23.82 -51.05 -4.54
CA PHE A 429 -23.25 -50.05 -5.45
C PHE A 429 -23.01 -50.63 -6.84
N GLN A 430 -22.78 -51.94 -6.95
CA GLN A 430 -22.44 -52.60 -8.22
C GLN A 430 -23.56 -52.49 -9.27
N ASP A 431 -24.82 -52.50 -8.84
CA ASP A 431 -25.99 -52.35 -9.71
C ASP A 431 -26.34 -50.88 -10.02
N SER A 432 -25.62 -49.93 -9.40
CA SER A 432 -25.85 -48.51 -9.59
C SER A 432 -25.40 -48.04 -10.98
N ARG A 433 -26.07 -47.01 -11.51
CA ARG A 433 -25.77 -46.48 -12.85
C ARG A 433 -24.46 -45.71 -12.83
N GLU A 434 -24.20 -45.07 -11.71
CA GLU A 434 -23.00 -44.33 -11.33
C GLU A 434 -21.75 -45.21 -11.42
N TYR A 435 -21.81 -46.45 -10.90
CA TYR A 435 -20.73 -47.42 -11.01
C TYR A 435 -20.46 -47.85 -12.46
N LYS A 436 -21.53 -48.13 -13.24
CA LYS A 436 -21.40 -48.48 -14.66
C LYS A 436 -20.77 -47.36 -15.47
N LEU A 437 -21.19 -46.12 -15.21
CA LEU A 437 -20.61 -44.95 -15.86
C LEU A 437 -19.12 -44.85 -15.55
N ILE A 438 -18.71 -44.91 -14.27
CA ILE A 438 -17.28 -44.79 -13.93
C ILE A 438 -16.45 -45.89 -14.59
N ASN A 439 -16.92 -47.14 -14.62
CA ASN A 439 -16.19 -48.22 -15.30
C ASN A 439 -16.06 -47.96 -16.81
N THR A 440 -17.13 -47.54 -17.49
CA THR A 440 -17.04 -47.18 -18.91
C THR A 440 -16.13 -45.96 -19.16
N LEU A 441 -16.09 -45.01 -18.23
CA LEU A 441 -15.19 -43.86 -18.31
C LEU A 441 -13.73 -44.29 -18.11
N ILE A 442 -13.45 -45.21 -17.18
CA ILE A 442 -12.11 -45.78 -16.98
C ILE A 442 -11.67 -46.54 -18.23
N GLU A 443 -12.52 -47.39 -18.81
CA GLU A 443 -12.23 -48.10 -20.07
C GLU A 443 -11.91 -47.12 -21.20
N HIS A 444 -12.71 -46.07 -21.39
CA HIS A 444 -12.46 -45.07 -22.43
C HIS A 444 -11.21 -44.20 -22.18
N ILE A 445 -10.83 -43.99 -20.92
CA ILE A 445 -9.58 -43.30 -20.56
C ILE A 445 -8.38 -44.20 -20.85
N GLU A 446 -8.46 -45.50 -20.54
CA GLU A 446 -7.42 -46.49 -20.87
C GLU A 446 -7.25 -46.66 -22.39
N GLU A 447 -8.36 -46.63 -23.14
CA GLU A 447 -8.38 -46.70 -24.60
C GLU A 447 -8.04 -45.36 -25.30
N GLN A 448 -7.87 -44.26 -24.55
CA GLN A 448 -7.65 -42.89 -25.05
C GLN A 448 -8.72 -42.40 -26.05
N ASN A 449 -9.95 -42.91 -25.94
CA ASN A 449 -11.02 -42.60 -26.88
C ASN A 449 -11.82 -41.37 -26.42
N VAL A 450 -11.44 -40.19 -26.91
CA VAL A 450 -12.10 -38.91 -26.57
C VAL A 450 -13.55 -38.85 -27.07
N ASP A 451 -13.85 -39.48 -28.21
CA ASP A 451 -15.20 -39.48 -28.79
C ASP A 451 -16.14 -40.43 -28.01
N GLY A 452 -15.64 -41.60 -27.62
CA GLY A 452 -16.34 -42.55 -26.74
C GLY A 452 -16.62 -41.98 -25.35
N PHE A 453 -15.69 -41.21 -24.78
CA PHE A 453 -15.91 -40.48 -23.53
C PHE A 453 -17.04 -39.45 -23.67
N THR A 454 -17.12 -38.72 -24.79
CA THR A 454 -18.20 -37.74 -24.99
C THR A 454 -19.57 -38.37 -25.20
N ASP A 455 -19.64 -39.48 -25.92
CA ASP A 455 -20.90 -40.18 -26.18
C ASP A 455 -21.46 -40.81 -24.89
N THR A 456 -20.61 -41.44 -24.08
CA THR A 456 -21.01 -41.98 -22.77
C THR A 456 -21.49 -40.91 -21.79
N VAL A 457 -20.81 -39.76 -21.73
CA VAL A 457 -21.26 -38.62 -20.90
C VAL A 457 -22.60 -38.06 -21.41
N LYS A 458 -22.81 -38.03 -22.72
CA LYS A 458 -24.06 -37.56 -23.33
C LYS A 458 -25.22 -38.51 -23.05
N ASP A 459 -25.01 -39.81 -23.21
CA ASP A 459 -25.99 -40.84 -22.89
C ASP A 459 -26.39 -40.79 -21.39
N TYR A 460 -25.45 -40.45 -20.52
CA TYR A 460 -25.73 -40.24 -19.10
C TYR A 460 -26.51 -38.94 -18.83
N ASP A 461 -26.19 -37.83 -19.50
CA ASP A 461 -26.89 -36.55 -19.37
C ASP A 461 -28.35 -36.62 -19.84
N GLU A 462 -28.65 -37.44 -20.86
CA GLU A 462 -30.01 -37.70 -21.33
C GLU A 462 -30.88 -38.42 -20.28
N ILE A 463 -30.27 -39.21 -19.40
CA ILE A 463 -30.95 -40.01 -18.38
C ILE A 463 -30.99 -39.31 -17.02
N SER A 464 -29.91 -38.62 -16.66
CA SER A 464 -29.77 -37.84 -15.43
C SER A 464 -29.03 -36.54 -15.75
N ARG A 465 -29.75 -35.42 -15.67
CA ARG A 465 -29.13 -34.10 -15.88
C ARG A 465 -27.91 -33.91 -14.99
N LEU A 466 -26.79 -33.56 -15.60
CA LEU A 466 -25.55 -33.25 -14.91
C LEU A 466 -25.62 -31.86 -14.26
N ASP A 467 -25.31 -31.77 -12.96
CA ASP A 467 -25.09 -30.48 -12.29
C ASP A 467 -23.85 -29.77 -12.84
N GLN A 468 -23.80 -28.44 -12.67
CA GLN A 468 -22.68 -27.59 -13.08
C GLN A 468 -21.31 -28.07 -12.54
N TRP A 469 -21.29 -28.67 -11.35
CA TRP A 469 -20.08 -29.28 -10.77
C TRP A 469 -19.63 -30.50 -11.58
N PHE A 470 -20.53 -31.43 -11.91
CA PHE A 470 -20.20 -32.63 -12.69
C PHE A 470 -19.69 -32.27 -14.07
N THR A 471 -20.35 -31.31 -14.74
CA THR A 471 -19.91 -30.81 -16.05
C THR A 471 -18.51 -30.21 -15.96
N THR A 472 -18.20 -29.44 -14.91
CA THR A 472 -16.88 -28.83 -14.73
C THR A 472 -15.78 -29.90 -14.55
N ILE A 473 -16.03 -30.91 -13.72
CA ILE A 473 -15.08 -32.00 -13.48
C ILE A 473 -14.89 -32.87 -14.72
N LEU A 474 -15.97 -33.25 -15.40
CA LEU A 474 -15.92 -34.03 -16.64
C LEU A 474 -15.21 -33.28 -17.78
N LEU A 475 -15.43 -31.96 -17.90
CA LEU A 475 -14.69 -31.12 -18.85
C LEU A 475 -13.20 -31.03 -18.50
N ARG A 476 -12.84 -30.99 -17.22
CA ARG A 476 -11.43 -31.01 -16.78
C ARG A 476 -10.77 -32.35 -17.09
N ILE A 477 -11.45 -33.47 -16.85
CA ILE A 477 -10.98 -34.82 -17.23
C ILE A 477 -10.79 -34.90 -18.76
N LYS A 478 -11.76 -34.40 -19.54
CA LYS A 478 -11.65 -34.31 -21.00
C LYS A 478 -10.46 -33.45 -21.44
N LYS A 479 -10.17 -32.34 -20.75
CA LYS A 479 -9.03 -31.49 -21.05
C LYS A 479 -7.70 -32.21 -20.76
N GLN A 480 -7.58 -32.91 -19.63
CA GLN A 480 -6.40 -33.74 -19.32
C GLN A 480 -6.17 -34.86 -20.35
N LEU A 481 -7.23 -35.44 -20.92
CA LEU A 481 -7.14 -36.39 -22.04
C LEU A 481 -6.60 -35.76 -23.33
N ASN A 482 -6.91 -34.48 -23.57
CA ASN A 482 -6.54 -33.77 -24.80
C ASN A 482 -5.16 -33.09 -24.72
N ASP A 483 -4.71 -32.72 -23.51
CA ASP A 483 -3.42 -32.05 -23.23
C ASP A 483 -2.25 -33.02 -23.01
N ASN A 484 -2.43 -34.33 -23.22
CA ASN A 484 -1.35 -35.33 -23.25
C ASN A 484 -0.93 -35.68 -24.70
N PRO A 485 -0.07 -34.88 -25.37
CA PRO A 485 0.49 -35.20 -26.67
C PRO A 485 1.74 -36.12 -26.65
N ASP A 486 2.26 -36.52 -25.48
CA ASP A 486 3.58 -37.18 -25.37
C ASP A 486 3.59 -38.71 -25.51
N LEU A 487 2.51 -39.33 -26.00
CA LEU A 487 2.50 -40.76 -26.35
C LEU A 487 1.85 -41.04 -27.72
N ARG A 488 1.88 -40.07 -28.63
CA ARG A 488 1.51 -40.28 -30.05
C ARG A 488 2.66 -40.80 -30.90
#